data_AF-A0A0G9MUR5-F1
#
_entry.id   AF-A0A0G9MUR5-F1
#
_cell.length_a   1.000
_cell.length_b   1.000
_cell.length_c   1.000
_cell.angle_alpha   90.00
_cell.angle_beta   90.00
_cell.angle_gamma   90.00
#
_symmetry.space_group_name_H-M   'P 1'
#
loop_
_entity.id
_entity.type
_entity.pdbx_description
1 polymer ?
#
loop_
_entity_poly.entity_id
_entity_poly.type
_entity_poly.pdbx_seq_one_letter_code
_entity_poly.pdbx_strand_id
1 'polypeptide(L)'
;MAACSPQGEAVDMPERDYATQIEAPAPDYATMPAPEPLDHGSLRRAANAEPPANAKAIGELWLSRLEALDVVDGYGLAGKDDNSAIAGFDLRMTPDEFDEAVARNDWDVPPHLRWSFSPPLVAPRVSEAARTAIRIWPASTQRTGLQNQAADGGRIILRDGCFFLQREGGDGTESLAWFHAETGIDMDEEGYLILVNRMTGETMGRLGEMFTWAAPNPILPGGPSRMEFRAACGDAPVAMVGNPAAQSKMESTYGPRPDPVPPPG
;
A
#
# COMPACT_ATOMS: atom_id res chain seq x y z
N MET A 1 -48.10 -22.43 -27.45
CA MET A 1 -47.69 -22.42 -26.04
C MET A 1 -46.59 -21.38 -25.92
N ALA A 2 -46.89 -20.24 -25.29
CA ALA A 2 -45.92 -19.18 -25.03
C ALA A 2 -45.26 -19.46 -23.67
N ALA A 3 -43.93 -19.44 -23.61
CA ALA A 3 -43.18 -19.51 -22.36
C ALA A 3 -42.62 -18.12 -22.07
N CYS A 4 -43.10 -17.51 -20.99
CA CYS A 4 -42.60 -16.25 -20.45
C CYS A 4 -41.26 -16.49 -19.76
N SER A 5 -40.24 -15.72 -20.16
CA SER A 5 -39.02 -15.56 -19.36
C SER A 5 -39.28 -14.52 -18.27
N PRO A 6 -38.83 -14.73 -17.02
CA PRO A 6 -38.89 -13.69 -16.00
C PRO A 6 -37.83 -12.63 -16.33
N GLN A 7 -38.28 -11.40 -16.56
CA GLN A 7 -37.42 -10.23 -16.54
C GLN A 7 -36.99 -10.03 -15.09
N GLY A 8 -35.70 -10.20 -14.81
CA GLY A 8 -35.13 -9.75 -13.55
C GLY A 8 -35.28 -8.24 -13.48
N GLU A 9 -36.09 -7.76 -12.54
CA GLU A 9 -36.11 -6.35 -12.13
C GLU A 9 -34.68 -5.96 -11.76
N ALA A 10 -34.09 -5.08 -12.57
CA ALA A 10 -32.95 -4.31 -12.15
C ALA A 10 -33.40 -3.52 -10.93
N VAL A 11 -32.86 -3.87 -9.76
CA VAL A 11 -33.05 -3.09 -8.54
C VAL A 11 -32.43 -1.74 -8.83
N ASP A 12 -33.29 -0.74 -9.03
CA ASP A 12 -32.93 0.65 -9.20
C ASP A 12 -32.28 1.10 -7.88
N MET A 13 -30.95 1.00 -7.82
CA MET A 13 -30.19 1.52 -6.69
C MET A 13 -30.33 3.05 -6.76
N PRO A 14 -30.77 3.71 -5.68
CA PRO A 14 -30.90 5.16 -5.69
C PRO A 14 -29.57 5.78 -6.11
N GLU A 15 -29.63 6.68 -7.10
CA GLU A 15 -28.51 7.45 -7.61
C GLU A 15 -27.85 8.15 -6.41
N ARG A 16 -26.75 7.56 -5.92
CA ARG A 16 -26.01 8.13 -4.79
C ARG A 16 -25.14 9.24 -5.34
N ASP A 17 -25.32 10.45 -4.83
CA ASP A 17 -24.39 11.56 -5.07
C ASP A 17 -23.06 11.25 -4.38
N TYR A 18 -22.09 10.75 -5.15
CA TYR A 18 -20.74 10.52 -4.66
C TYR A 18 -19.93 11.81 -4.66
N ALA A 19 -18.90 11.86 -3.81
CA ALA A 19 -18.09 13.05 -3.66
C ALA A 19 -17.22 13.34 -4.90
N THR A 20 -16.96 14.62 -5.11
CA THR A 20 -15.99 15.12 -6.08
C THR A 20 -15.05 16.09 -5.37
N GLN A 21 -13.76 15.84 -5.47
CA GLN A 21 -12.69 16.65 -4.87
C GLN A 21 -11.52 16.71 -5.86
N ILE A 22 -11.53 17.75 -6.68
CA ILE A 22 -10.54 17.96 -7.75
C ILE A 22 -9.37 18.81 -7.25
N GLU A 23 -9.67 19.75 -6.36
CA GLU A 23 -8.71 20.63 -5.70
C GLU A 23 -9.07 20.72 -4.23
N ALA A 24 -8.05 20.78 -3.37
CA ALA A 24 -8.22 21.06 -1.96
C ALA A 24 -7.06 21.96 -1.49
N PRO A 25 -7.33 22.93 -0.62
CA PRO A 25 -6.26 23.72 0.00
C PRO A 25 -5.40 22.79 0.87
N ALA A 26 -4.08 22.92 0.79
CA ALA A 26 -3.19 22.20 1.69
C ALA A 26 -3.52 22.56 3.15
N PRO A 27 -3.71 21.58 4.04
CA PRO A 27 -3.83 21.86 5.46
C PRO A 27 -2.48 22.35 6.01
N ASP A 28 -2.51 22.94 7.21
CA ASP A 28 -1.28 23.26 7.93
C ASP A 28 -0.66 21.98 8.53
N TYR A 29 0.12 21.29 7.71
CA TYR A 29 0.81 20.05 8.10
C TYR A 29 1.74 20.20 9.30
N ALA A 30 2.24 21.41 9.59
CA ALA A 30 3.11 21.65 10.74
C ALA A 30 2.34 21.60 12.07
N THR A 31 1.02 21.77 12.03
CA THR A 31 0.15 21.71 13.21
C THR A 31 -0.48 20.34 13.42
N MET A 32 -0.34 19.44 12.45
CA MET A 32 -0.89 18.08 12.55
C MET A 32 -0.13 17.26 13.59
N PRO A 33 -0.82 16.37 14.32
CA PRO A 33 -0.16 15.48 15.27
C PRO A 33 0.86 14.61 14.53
N ALA A 34 2.06 14.50 15.12
CA ALA A 34 3.05 13.57 14.62
C ALA A 34 2.52 12.13 14.75
N PRO A 35 2.80 11.26 13.77
CA PRO A 35 2.43 9.85 13.90
C PRO A 35 3.11 9.22 15.11
N GLU A 36 2.48 8.19 15.66
CA GLU A 36 3.17 7.34 16.63
C GLU A 36 4.39 6.69 15.96
N PRO A 37 5.57 6.74 16.59
CA PRO A 37 6.76 6.09 16.05
C PRO A 37 6.51 4.58 15.92
N LEU A 38 6.91 4.02 14.79
CA LEU A 38 6.93 2.57 14.62
C LEU A 38 7.93 1.95 15.60
N ASP A 39 7.49 1.00 16.42
CA ASP A 39 8.40 0.20 17.25
C ASP A 39 9.15 -0.81 16.37
N HIS A 40 10.26 -0.34 15.78
CA HIS A 40 11.14 -1.18 14.97
C HIS A 40 11.78 -2.35 15.73
N GLY A 41 11.82 -2.30 17.07
CA GLY A 41 12.34 -3.38 17.90
C GLY A 41 11.45 -4.62 17.84
N SER A 42 10.13 -4.42 17.97
CA SER A 42 9.13 -5.49 17.84
C SER A 42 9.11 -6.15 16.46
N LEU A 43 9.51 -5.42 15.41
CA LEU A 43 9.51 -5.89 14.03
C LEU A 43 10.72 -6.75 13.65
N ARG A 44 11.65 -6.98 14.59
CA ARG A 44 12.85 -7.78 14.33
C ARG A 44 13.06 -8.82 15.43
N ARG A 45 13.21 -10.07 15.02
CA ARG A 45 13.70 -11.15 15.89
C ARG A 45 15.10 -11.52 15.46
N ALA A 46 16.08 -11.19 16.30
CA ALA A 46 17.47 -11.53 16.06
C ALA A 46 17.69 -13.04 16.20
N ALA A 47 18.62 -13.58 15.42
CA ALA A 47 19.14 -14.92 15.67
C ALA A 47 19.80 -14.97 17.05
N ASN A 48 19.58 -16.05 17.80
CA ASN A 48 20.11 -16.23 19.15
C ASN A 48 20.88 -17.56 19.33
N ALA A 49 21.14 -18.27 18.23
CA ALA A 49 21.97 -19.46 18.19
C ALA A 49 22.88 -19.47 16.96
N GLU A 50 23.99 -20.20 17.05
CA GLU A 50 24.86 -20.45 15.90
C GLU A 50 24.16 -21.33 14.85
N PRO A 51 24.43 -21.12 13.55
CA PRO A 51 23.89 -21.99 12.50
C PRO A 51 24.33 -23.45 12.70
N PRO A 52 23.40 -24.42 12.71
CA PRO A 52 23.74 -25.83 12.80
C PRO A 52 24.35 -26.34 11.49
N ALA A 53 24.94 -27.54 11.51
CA ALA A 53 25.55 -28.14 10.33
C ALA A 53 24.58 -28.32 9.13
N ASN A 54 23.28 -28.45 9.41
CA ASN A 54 22.21 -28.55 8.41
C ASN A 54 21.46 -27.23 8.16
N ALA A 55 22.04 -26.07 8.49
CA ALA A 55 21.40 -24.75 8.35
C ALA A 55 20.85 -24.49 6.94
N LYS A 56 21.54 -24.94 5.89
CA LYS A 56 21.09 -24.79 4.50
C LYS A 56 19.73 -25.46 4.28
N ALA A 57 19.60 -26.74 4.66
CA ALA A 57 18.36 -27.49 4.51
C ALA A 57 17.21 -26.90 5.37
N ILE A 58 17.53 -26.37 6.56
CA ILE A 58 16.54 -25.69 7.39
C ILE A 58 16.05 -24.39 6.71
N GLY A 59 16.97 -23.59 6.17
CA GLY A 59 16.66 -22.37 5.43
C GLY A 59 15.76 -22.66 4.22
N GLU A 60 16.10 -23.65 3.40
CA GLU A 60 15.32 -24.06 2.22
C GLU A 60 13.91 -24.56 2.60
N LEU A 61 13.80 -25.34 3.69
CA LEU A 61 12.51 -25.77 4.22
C LEU A 61 11.64 -24.58 4.63
N TRP A 62 12.23 -23.61 5.33
CA TRP A 62 11.52 -22.41 5.76
C TRP A 62 11.15 -21.50 4.60
N LEU A 63 12.03 -21.35 3.61
CA LEU A 63 11.71 -20.62 2.38
C LEU A 63 10.48 -21.23 1.70
N SER A 64 10.45 -22.55 1.50
CA SER A 64 9.31 -23.23 0.89
C SER A 64 8.00 -23.05 1.67
N ARG A 65 8.06 -23.11 3.02
CA ARG A 65 6.90 -22.85 3.88
C ARG A 65 6.36 -21.44 3.72
N LEU A 66 7.25 -20.44 3.68
CA LEU A 66 6.89 -19.03 3.59
C LEU A 66 6.43 -18.66 2.17
N GLU A 67 7.04 -19.23 1.13
CA GLU A 67 6.58 -19.07 -0.26
C GLU A 67 5.15 -19.63 -0.43
N ALA A 68 4.83 -20.75 0.21
CA ALA A 68 3.47 -21.30 0.21
C ALA A 68 2.44 -20.38 0.90
N LEU A 69 2.89 -19.49 1.79
CA LEU A 69 2.06 -18.45 2.40
C LEU A 69 2.05 -17.13 1.61
N ASP A 70 2.85 -17.00 0.55
CA ASP A 70 3.04 -15.77 -0.25
C ASP A 70 3.40 -14.54 0.59
N VAL A 71 4.35 -14.72 1.52
CA VAL A 71 4.74 -13.70 2.52
C VAL A 71 6.21 -13.34 2.49
N VAL A 72 7.02 -14.02 1.67
CA VAL A 72 8.44 -13.68 1.50
C VAL A 72 8.55 -12.34 0.78
N ASP A 73 9.33 -11.41 1.35
CA ASP A 73 9.80 -10.20 0.67
C ASP A 73 11.24 -10.37 0.17
N GLY A 74 12.07 -10.99 1.01
CA GLY A 74 13.45 -11.31 0.71
C GLY A 74 14.06 -12.22 1.76
N TYR A 75 15.29 -12.65 1.51
CA TYR A 75 16.08 -13.42 2.46
C TYR A 75 17.56 -13.06 2.34
N GLY A 76 18.28 -13.14 3.46
CA GLY A 76 19.72 -12.91 3.53
C GLY A 76 20.48 -14.23 3.58
N LEU A 77 21.59 -14.32 2.85
CA LEU A 77 22.51 -15.44 2.92
C LEU A 77 23.62 -15.19 3.96
N ALA A 78 24.10 -16.24 4.61
CA ALA A 78 25.21 -16.20 5.57
C ALA A 78 26.58 -15.94 4.89
N GLY A 79 26.65 -16.10 3.57
CA GLY A 79 27.85 -15.95 2.76
C GLY A 79 27.52 -15.45 1.35
N LYS A 80 28.55 -15.36 0.49
CA LYS A 80 28.44 -14.80 -0.87
C LYS A 80 28.38 -15.87 -1.97
N ASP A 81 28.42 -17.15 -1.60
CA ASP A 81 28.38 -18.26 -2.55
C ASP A 81 26.98 -18.85 -2.67
N ASP A 82 26.71 -19.52 -3.80
CA ASP A 82 25.42 -20.15 -4.10
C ASP A 82 25.08 -21.33 -3.15
N ASN A 83 26.03 -21.72 -2.30
CA ASN A 83 25.86 -22.79 -1.32
C ASN A 83 25.64 -22.27 0.11
N SER A 84 25.60 -20.96 0.29
CA SER A 84 25.46 -20.33 1.60
C SER A 84 24.07 -20.59 2.17
N ALA A 85 24.00 -20.90 3.47
CA ALA A 85 22.73 -21.05 4.16
C ALA A 85 21.99 -19.71 4.24
N ILE A 86 20.66 -19.76 4.27
CA ILE A 86 19.85 -18.59 4.61
C ILE A 86 20.11 -18.25 6.08
N ALA A 87 20.42 -16.98 6.35
CA ALA A 87 20.65 -16.43 7.69
C ALA A 87 19.43 -15.67 8.24
N GLY A 88 18.47 -15.34 7.39
CA GLY A 88 17.22 -14.72 7.83
C GLY A 88 16.29 -14.33 6.70
N PHE A 89 15.08 -13.95 7.08
CA PHE A 89 13.98 -13.60 6.19
C PHE A 89 13.45 -12.20 6.49
N ASP A 90 13.02 -11.52 5.44
CA ASP A 90 12.23 -10.30 5.50
C ASP A 90 10.82 -10.63 4.96
N LEU A 91 9.79 -10.35 5.78
CA LEU A 91 8.43 -10.87 5.58
C LEU A 91 7.39 -9.74 5.44
N ARG A 92 6.40 -9.98 4.57
CA ARG A 92 5.23 -9.14 4.32
C ARG A 92 4.07 -9.40 5.29
N MET A 93 4.38 -9.85 6.50
CA MET A 93 3.43 -10.11 7.59
C MET A 93 3.94 -9.50 8.90
N THR A 94 3.05 -9.37 9.89
CA THR A 94 3.39 -8.92 11.24
C THR A 94 4.01 -10.06 12.09
N PRO A 95 4.66 -9.74 13.22
CA PRO A 95 5.12 -10.76 14.16
C PRO A 95 3.99 -11.65 14.68
N ASP A 96 2.80 -11.09 14.92
CA ASP A 96 1.64 -11.84 15.42
C ASP A 96 1.08 -12.79 14.35
N GLU A 97 0.98 -12.34 13.09
CA GLU A 97 0.59 -13.17 11.95
C GLU A 97 1.56 -14.36 11.75
N PHE A 98 2.86 -14.11 11.98
CA PHE A 98 3.87 -15.17 11.95
C PHE A 98 3.66 -16.19 13.06
N ASP A 99 3.45 -15.75 14.30
CA ASP A 99 3.23 -16.65 15.43
C ASP A 99 1.94 -17.47 15.26
N GLU A 100 0.88 -16.87 14.74
CA GLU A 100 -0.34 -17.58 14.39
C GLU A 100 -0.11 -18.64 13.30
N ALA A 101 0.66 -18.31 12.25
CA ALA A 101 0.99 -19.26 11.19
C ALA A 101 1.84 -20.42 11.72
N VAL A 102 2.82 -20.13 12.57
CA VAL A 102 3.66 -21.13 13.24
C VAL A 102 2.82 -22.07 14.09
N ALA A 103 1.96 -21.52 14.96
CA ALA A 103 1.11 -22.31 15.84
C ALA A 103 0.10 -23.16 15.05
N ARG A 104 -0.53 -22.58 14.01
CA ARG A 104 -1.52 -23.28 13.17
C ARG A 104 -0.94 -24.47 12.43
N ASN A 105 0.33 -24.40 12.04
CA ASN A 105 1.00 -25.44 11.26
C ASN A 105 1.93 -26.34 12.09
N ASP A 106 1.96 -26.15 13.41
CA ASP A 106 2.85 -26.88 14.33
C ASP A 106 4.33 -26.81 13.89
N TRP A 107 4.78 -25.62 13.51
CA TRP A 107 6.16 -25.40 13.06
C TRP A 107 7.09 -25.08 14.23
N ASP A 108 8.29 -25.66 14.21
CA ASP A 108 9.37 -25.29 15.13
C ASP A 108 10.27 -24.22 14.51
N VAL A 109 10.30 -23.03 15.12
CA VAL A 109 11.01 -21.84 14.61
C VAL A 109 12.51 -21.95 14.92
N PRO A 110 13.39 -21.96 13.90
CA PRO A 110 14.81 -22.16 14.10
C PRO A 110 15.46 -20.93 14.76
N PRO A 111 16.21 -21.11 15.86
CA PRO A 111 16.80 -20.01 16.65
C PRO A 111 17.96 -19.29 15.95
N HIS A 112 18.56 -19.91 14.93
CA HIS A 112 19.69 -19.35 14.17
C HIS A 112 19.28 -18.44 13.01
N LEU A 113 17.97 -18.31 12.74
CA LEU A 113 17.46 -17.42 11.69
C LEU A 113 17.03 -16.08 12.27
N ARG A 114 17.40 -15.00 11.59
CA ARG A 114 16.85 -13.65 11.82
C ARG A 114 15.51 -13.52 11.10
N TRP A 115 14.57 -12.80 11.71
CA TRP A 115 13.29 -12.47 11.11
C TRP A 115 13.08 -10.95 11.12
N SER A 116 12.68 -10.36 10.00
CA SER A 116 12.13 -9.01 9.92
C SER A 116 10.69 -9.08 9.45
N PHE A 117 9.83 -8.31 10.10
CA PHE A 117 8.41 -8.27 9.85
C PHE A 117 7.98 -6.91 9.33
N SER A 118 6.80 -6.87 8.74
CA SER A 118 6.16 -5.63 8.33
C SER A 118 5.34 -5.04 9.49
N PRO A 119 5.28 -3.71 9.66
CA PRO A 119 4.49 -3.07 10.73
C PRO A 119 2.99 -3.38 10.61
N PRO A 120 2.20 -3.42 11.68
CA PRO A 120 0.74 -3.56 11.56
C PRO A 120 0.11 -2.42 10.75
N LEU A 121 -1.03 -2.69 10.13
CA LEU A 121 -1.86 -1.66 9.49
C LEU A 121 -2.87 -1.12 10.51
N VAL A 122 -2.47 -0.10 11.26
CA VAL A 122 -3.22 0.52 12.38
C VAL A 122 -4.43 1.34 11.91
N ALA A 123 -4.40 1.90 10.70
CA ALA A 123 -5.53 2.67 10.16
C ALA A 123 -6.43 1.82 9.26
N PRO A 124 -7.74 2.11 9.21
CA PRO A 124 -8.66 1.38 8.35
C PRO A 124 -8.34 1.60 6.87
N ARG A 125 -8.76 0.65 6.04
CA ARG A 125 -8.63 0.74 4.58
C ARG A 125 -9.50 1.87 4.01
N VAL A 126 -10.71 2.01 4.54
CA VAL A 126 -11.66 3.09 4.28
C VAL A 126 -12.30 3.40 5.63
N SER A 127 -12.19 4.64 6.11
CA SER A 127 -12.85 5.05 7.35
C SER A 127 -14.37 5.06 7.20
N GLU A 128 -15.09 5.07 8.32
CA GLU A 128 -16.56 5.19 8.28
C GLU A 128 -17.00 6.53 7.66
N ALA A 129 -16.26 7.61 7.95
CA ALA A 129 -16.54 8.96 7.42
C ALA A 129 -16.34 9.04 5.89
N ALA A 130 -15.36 8.32 5.33
CA ALA A 130 -15.11 8.31 3.89
C ALA A 130 -15.99 7.31 3.12
N ARG A 131 -16.60 6.33 3.79
CA ARG A 131 -17.28 5.20 3.13
C ARG A 131 -18.42 5.61 2.21
N THR A 132 -19.19 6.62 2.59
CA THR A 132 -20.34 7.08 1.78
C THR A 132 -19.92 8.00 0.63
N ALA A 133 -18.71 8.55 0.67
CA ALA A 133 -18.22 9.51 -0.30
C ALA A 133 -17.67 8.87 -1.58
N ILE A 134 -17.28 7.59 -1.50
CA ILE A 134 -16.58 6.88 -2.59
C ILE A 134 -17.44 5.76 -3.17
N ARG A 135 -17.29 5.51 -4.46
CA ARG A 135 -17.99 4.42 -5.16
C ARG A 135 -17.28 3.09 -4.93
N ILE A 136 -15.97 3.11 -5.00
CA ILE A 136 -15.12 1.93 -4.84
C ILE A 136 -13.73 2.37 -4.38
N TRP A 137 -13.11 1.58 -3.49
CA TRP A 137 -11.74 1.84 -3.04
C TRP A 137 -10.73 0.97 -3.80
N PRO A 138 -9.98 1.53 -4.76
CA PRO A 138 -9.11 0.79 -5.66
C PRO A 138 -7.74 0.58 -5.03
N ALA A 139 -7.63 -0.34 -4.07
CA ALA A 139 -6.35 -0.66 -3.45
C ALA A 139 -6.09 -2.16 -3.41
N SER A 140 -4.83 -2.57 -3.48
CA SER A 140 -4.45 -3.96 -3.24
C SER A 140 -4.70 -4.34 -1.78
N THR A 141 -4.96 -5.62 -1.48
CA THR A 141 -4.97 -6.10 -0.08
C THR A 141 -3.66 -6.76 0.30
N GLN A 142 -2.92 -7.27 -0.67
CA GLN A 142 -1.57 -7.76 -0.44
C GLN A 142 -0.64 -6.60 -0.12
N ARG A 143 0.20 -6.81 0.90
CA ARG A 143 1.17 -5.83 1.35
C ARG A 143 2.29 -5.62 0.35
N THR A 144 2.76 -4.39 0.35
CA THR A 144 3.85 -3.95 -0.50
C THR A 144 5.15 -4.62 -0.09
N GLY A 145 5.83 -5.25 -1.05
CA GLY A 145 7.19 -5.77 -0.88
C GLY A 145 8.26 -4.81 -1.40
N LEU A 146 9.41 -5.34 -1.81
CA LEU A 146 10.46 -4.60 -2.49
C LEU A 146 9.93 -3.82 -3.70
N GLN A 147 10.33 -2.55 -3.80
CA GLN A 147 9.82 -1.61 -4.81
C GLN A 147 10.93 -0.83 -5.52
N ASN A 148 10.62 -0.36 -6.73
CA ASN A 148 11.44 0.66 -7.38
C ASN A 148 11.32 1.97 -6.61
N GLN A 149 12.44 2.69 -6.50
CA GLN A 149 12.53 3.94 -5.73
C GLN A 149 12.65 5.19 -6.60
N ALA A 150 12.34 5.10 -7.90
CA ALA A 150 12.33 6.29 -8.74
C ALA A 150 11.16 7.19 -8.33
N ALA A 151 11.44 8.49 -8.19
CA ALA A 151 10.41 9.45 -7.82
C ALA A 151 9.43 9.65 -8.99
N ASP A 152 8.16 9.62 -8.65
CA ASP A 152 7.03 9.82 -9.55
C ASP A 152 6.01 10.72 -8.87
N GLY A 153 5.15 11.39 -9.63
CA GLY A 153 4.28 12.41 -9.07
C GLY A 153 3.07 12.75 -9.93
N GLY A 154 2.11 13.41 -9.29
CA GLY A 154 0.88 13.84 -9.93
C GLY A 154 -0.20 14.23 -8.94
N ARG A 155 -1.29 14.80 -9.46
CA ARG A 155 -2.48 15.14 -8.67
C ARG A 155 -3.40 13.94 -8.60
N ILE A 156 -3.78 13.56 -7.39
CA ILE A 156 -4.73 12.48 -7.16
C ILE A 156 -6.07 13.13 -6.83
N ILE A 157 -7.09 12.91 -7.66
CA ILE A 157 -8.39 13.58 -7.55
C ILE A 157 -9.51 12.55 -7.37
N LEU A 158 -10.63 13.02 -6.82
CA LEU A 158 -11.89 12.26 -6.79
C LEU A 158 -12.91 12.90 -7.71
N ARG A 159 -13.57 12.10 -8.54
CA ARG A 159 -14.71 12.52 -9.37
C ARG A 159 -15.78 11.45 -9.32
N ASP A 160 -16.98 11.82 -8.87
CA ASP A 160 -18.11 10.89 -8.71
C ASP A 160 -17.73 9.60 -7.94
N GLY A 161 -17.00 9.77 -6.84
CA GLY A 161 -16.56 8.65 -5.99
C GLY A 161 -15.47 7.76 -6.60
N CYS A 162 -14.90 8.14 -7.73
CA CYS A 162 -13.83 7.42 -8.43
C CYS A 162 -12.52 8.20 -8.42
N PHE A 163 -11.41 7.49 -8.25
CA PHE A 163 -10.09 8.07 -8.08
C PHE A 163 -9.33 8.15 -9.40
N PHE A 164 -8.84 9.35 -9.72
CA PHE A 164 -8.05 9.59 -10.92
C PHE A 164 -6.68 10.16 -10.57
N LEU A 165 -5.71 9.86 -11.43
CA LEU A 165 -4.37 10.40 -11.39
C LEU A 165 -4.15 11.27 -12.62
N GLN A 166 -3.83 12.53 -12.38
CA GLN A 166 -3.26 13.46 -13.36
C GLN A 166 -1.75 13.50 -13.15
N ARG A 167 -1.00 12.79 -13.99
CA ARG A 167 0.45 12.62 -13.82
C ARG A 167 1.21 13.90 -14.12
N GLU A 168 2.22 14.21 -13.31
CA GLU A 168 3.09 15.36 -13.52
C GLU A 168 3.87 15.20 -14.84
N GLY A 169 3.92 16.25 -15.65
CA GLY A 169 4.61 16.22 -16.96
C GLY A 169 3.96 15.32 -18.02
N GLY A 170 2.76 14.79 -17.77
CA GLY A 170 1.99 14.00 -18.73
C GLY A 170 1.35 14.85 -19.83
N ASP A 171 0.77 14.17 -20.83
CA ASP A 171 0.00 14.79 -21.95
C ASP A 171 -1.41 15.26 -21.54
N GLY A 172 -1.69 15.31 -20.23
CA GLY A 172 -3.00 15.63 -19.68
C GLY A 172 -3.98 14.46 -19.64
N THR A 173 -3.58 13.24 -20.06
CA THR A 173 -4.43 12.07 -19.92
C THR A 173 -4.55 11.62 -18.47
N GLU A 174 -5.79 11.41 -18.03
CA GLU A 174 -6.09 10.88 -16.70
C GLU A 174 -6.04 9.35 -16.72
N SER A 175 -5.49 8.77 -15.66
CA SER A 175 -5.56 7.35 -15.38
C SER A 175 -6.42 7.12 -14.14
N LEU A 176 -7.06 5.97 -14.02
CA LEU A 176 -7.65 5.54 -12.76
C LEU A 176 -6.54 5.22 -11.76
N ALA A 177 -6.59 5.80 -10.57
CA ALA A 177 -5.59 5.59 -9.54
C ALA A 177 -5.86 4.27 -8.80
N TRP A 178 -4.80 3.48 -8.58
CA TRP A 178 -4.83 2.26 -7.77
C TRP A 178 -3.78 2.32 -6.67
N PHE A 179 -4.15 2.08 -5.42
CA PHE A 179 -3.29 2.29 -4.27
C PHE A 179 -2.70 0.99 -3.69
N HIS A 180 -1.60 1.12 -2.95
CA HIS A 180 -1.08 0.04 -2.10
C HIS A 180 -2.02 -0.29 -0.94
N ALA A 181 -1.82 -1.48 -0.35
CA ALA A 181 -2.53 -1.89 0.85
C ALA A 181 -2.25 -0.97 2.05
N GLU A 182 -1.09 -0.35 2.09
CA GLU A 182 -0.66 0.60 3.13
C GLU A 182 -1.32 1.97 3.01
N THR A 183 -2.00 2.28 1.89
CA THR A 183 -2.75 3.53 1.75
C THR A 183 -4.20 3.32 2.18
N GLY A 184 -4.71 4.24 3.00
CA GLY A 184 -6.11 4.33 3.40
C GLY A 184 -6.73 5.65 2.96
N ILE A 185 -8.04 5.76 3.12
CA ILE A 185 -8.80 6.98 2.89
C ILE A 185 -9.62 7.33 4.13
N ASP A 186 -9.58 8.61 4.51
CA ASP A 186 -10.38 9.19 5.59
C ASP A 186 -10.89 10.58 5.18
N MET A 187 -11.59 11.25 6.10
CA MET A 187 -12.03 12.63 6.00
C MET A 187 -11.43 13.41 7.17
N ASP A 188 -10.88 14.59 6.90
CA ASP A 188 -10.37 15.47 7.94
C ASP A 188 -11.47 16.31 8.61
N GLU A 189 -11.09 17.07 9.64
CA GLU A 189 -12.02 17.91 10.42
C GLU A 189 -12.68 19.02 9.59
N GLU A 190 -12.09 19.42 8.47
CA GLU A 190 -12.63 20.41 7.54
C GLU A 190 -13.55 19.78 6.47
N GLY A 191 -13.70 18.45 6.49
CA GLY A 191 -14.57 17.70 5.57
C GLY A 191 -13.91 17.31 4.25
N TYR A 192 -12.59 17.48 4.11
CA TYR A 192 -11.87 17.04 2.92
C TYR A 192 -11.47 15.58 3.03
N LEU A 193 -11.56 14.86 1.91
CA LEU A 193 -11.03 13.50 1.82
C LEU A 193 -9.50 13.54 1.80
N ILE A 194 -8.89 12.68 2.61
CA ILE A 194 -7.45 12.58 2.82
C ILE A 194 -6.95 11.16 2.62
N LEU A 195 -5.75 11.03 2.03
CA LEU A 195 -4.99 9.78 2.03
C LEU A 195 -4.27 9.64 3.37
N VAL A 196 -4.27 8.42 3.91
CA VAL A 196 -3.67 8.08 5.21
C VAL A 196 -2.66 6.94 5.01
N ASN A 197 -1.50 7.04 5.67
CA ASN A 197 -0.58 5.93 5.79
C ASN A 197 -1.09 4.98 6.88
N ARG A 198 -1.58 3.81 6.47
CA ARG A 198 -2.18 2.84 7.37
C ARG A 198 -1.19 2.21 8.33
N MET A 199 0.11 2.30 8.10
CA MET A 199 1.11 1.80 9.06
C MET A 199 1.28 2.73 10.25
N THR A 200 1.08 4.04 10.06
CA THR A 200 1.37 5.06 11.08
C THR A 200 0.13 5.85 11.53
N GLY A 201 -0.98 5.76 10.79
CA GLY A 201 -2.17 6.60 10.97
C GLY A 201 -1.98 8.03 10.45
N GLU A 202 -0.86 8.32 9.80
CA GLU A 202 -0.51 9.69 9.39
C GLU A 202 -1.31 10.16 8.18
N THR A 203 -1.81 11.39 8.22
CA THR A 203 -2.35 12.07 7.04
C THR A 203 -1.24 12.34 6.04
N MET A 204 -1.38 11.78 4.84
CA MET A 204 -0.44 11.94 3.73
C MET A 204 -0.80 13.10 2.81
N GLY A 205 -2.07 13.49 2.81
CA GLY A 205 -2.57 14.74 2.24
C GLY A 205 -3.99 14.64 1.69
N ARG A 206 -4.59 15.78 1.34
CA ARG A 206 -5.93 15.85 0.78
C ARG A 206 -5.94 15.44 -0.68
N LEU A 207 -7.01 14.76 -1.11
CA LEU A 207 -7.27 14.58 -2.54
C LEU A 207 -7.34 15.96 -3.21
N GLY A 208 -6.84 16.06 -4.42
CA GLY A 208 -6.69 17.33 -5.12
C GLY A 208 -5.38 18.05 -4.83
N GLU A 209 -4.49 17.56 -3.96
CA GLU A 209 -3.11 18.05 -3.86
C GLU A 209 -2.17 17.34 -4.84
N MET A 210 -0.97 17.91 -5.03
CA MET A 210 0.13 17.24 -5.73
C MET A 210 0.81 16.25 -4.80
N PHE A 211 0.96 15.01 -5.27
CA PHE A 211 1.62 13.93 -4.54
C PHE A 211 2.89 13.47 -5.22
N THR A 212 3.78 12.91 -4.44
CA THR A 212 4.98 12.19 -4.90
C THR A 212 5.02 10.81 -4.26
N TRP A 213 5.51 9.82 -5.01
CA TRP A 213 5.71 8.46 -4.52
C TRP A 213 6.86 7.77 -5.27
N ALA A 214 7.24 6.59 -4.77
CA ALA A 214 8.19 5.70 -5.43
C ALA A 214 7.49 4.86 -6.50
N ALA A 215 8.00 4.80 -7.73
CA ALA A 215 7.41 4.09 -8.86
C ALA A 215 8.49 3.62 -9.88
N PRO A 216 8.14 2.83 -10.92
CA PRO A 216 6.86 2.15 -11.15
C PRO A 216 6.68 0.96 -10.21
N ASN A 217 5.45 0.75 -9.73
CA ASN A 217 5.08 -0.41 -8.92
C ASN A 217 4.01 -1.25 -9.61
N PRO A 218 4.07 -2.60 -9.48
CA PRO A 218 3.01 -3.45 -9.98
C PRO A 218 1.73 -3.29 -9.13
N ILE A 219 0.57 -3.51 -9.76
CA ILE A 219 -0.68 -3.72 -9.03
C ILE A 219 -0.60 -5.09 -8.36
N LEU A 220 -0.62 -5.10 -7.04
CA LEU A 220 -0.61 -6.34 -6.26
C LEU A 220 -2.02 -6.95 -6.15
N PRO A 221 -2.14 -8.27 -5.95
CA PRO A 221 -3.39 -8.96 -5.69
C PRO A 221 -4.32 -8.37 -4.62
N GLY A 222 -5.60 -8.72 -4.79
CA GLY A 222 -6.69 -8.39 -3.88
C GLY A 222 -7.31 -7.01 -4.12
N GLY A 223 -8.32 -6.68 -3.31
CA GLY A 223 -9.20 -5.53 -3.54
C GLY A 223 -10.30 -5.84 -4.56
N PRO A 224 -10.94 -4.82 -5.16
CA PRO A 224 -11.92 -5.04 -6.23
C PRO A 224 -11.24 -5.68 -7.44
N SER A 225 -11.98 -6.36 -8.30
CA SER A 225 -11.44 -6.77 -9.60
C SER A 225 -11.26 -5.55 -10.51
N ARG A 226 -10.32 -5.63 -11.47
CA ARG A 226 -10.16 -4.55 -12.48
C ARG A 226 -11.44 -4.33 -13.29
N MET A 227 -12.21 -5.39 -13.52
CA MET A 227 -13.48 -5.32 -14.21
C MET A 227 -14.53 -4.56 -13.39
N GLU A 228 -14.67 -4.86 -12.10
CA GLU A 228 -15.55 -4.10 -11.19
C GLU A 228 -15.13 -2.63 -11.11
N PHE A 229 -13.82 -2.37 -11.03
CA PHE A 229 -13.32 -1.00 -10.95
C PHE A 229 -13.65 -0.20 -12.22
N ARG A 230 -13.45 -0.80 -13.40
CA ARG A 230 -13.81 -0.16 -14.67
C ARG A 230 -15.31 0.00 -14.87
N ALA A 231 -16.09 -1.01 -14.48
CA ALA A 231 -17.54 -0.92 -14.51
C ALA A 231 -18.07 0.22 -13.62
N ALA A 232 -17.41 0.47 -12.48
CA ALA A 232 -17.78 1.55 -11.57
C ALA A 232 -17.28 2.93 -12.03
N CYS A 233 -16.09 3.02 -12.64
CA CYS A 233 -15.34 4.27 -12.79
C CYS A 233 -14.91 4.61 -14.23
N GLY A 234 -15.26 3.79 -15.22
CA GLY A 234 -14.91 3.97 -16.63
C GLY A 234 -13.66 3.21 -17.08
N ASP A 235 -13.31 3.35 -18.36
CA ASP A 235 -12.32 2.50 -19.04
C ASP A 235 -10.91 3.10 -19.14
N ALA A 236 -10.62 4.17 -18.41
CA ALA A 236 -9.29 4.79 -18.45
C ALA A 236 -8.19 3.80 -18.00
N PRO A 237 -6.92 3.99 -18.46
CA PRO A 237 -5.80 3.19 -18.01
C PRO A 237 -5.71 3.20 -16.47
N VAL A 238 -5.36 2.07 -15.88
CA VAL A 238 -5.16 1.99 -14.42
C VAL A 238 -3.68 2.20 -14.12
N ALA A 239 -3.38 3.17 -13.27
CA ALA A 239 -2.03 3.49 -12.84
C ALA A 239 -1.86 3.21 -11.34
N MET A 240 -0.72 2.61 -11.00
CA MET A 240 -0.38 2.35 -9.61
C MET A 240 0.16 3.61 -8.93
N VAL A 241 -0.39 3.92 -7.77
CA VAL A 241 0.05 4.98 -6.87
C VAL A 241 0.59 4.30 -5.61
N GLY A 242 1.92 4.29 -5.48
CA GLY A 242 2.56 3.83 -4.26
C GLY A 242 2.43 4.87 -3.15
N ASN A 243 2.43 4.44 -1.89
CA ASN A 243 2.36 5.24 -0.64
C ASN A 243 2.63 6.75 -0.84
N PRO A 244 1.64 7.52 -1.30
CA PRO A 244 1.88 8.86 -1.82
C PRO A 244 1.96 9.84 -0.66
N ALA A 245 2.82 10.85 -0.78
CA ALA A 245 2.89 11.96 0.16
C ALA A 245 2.68 13.27 -0.59
N ALA A 246 1.83 14.15 -0.04
CA ALA A 246 1.61 15.47 -0.60
C ALA A 246 2.92 16.27 -0.60
N GLN A 247 3.18 16.99 -1.69
CA GLN A 247 4.39 17.80 -1.83
C GLN A 247 4.46 18.90 -0.77
N SER A 248 3.33 19.55 -0.49
CA SER A 248 3.12 20.50 0.60
C SER A 248 3.54 19.95 1.98
N LYS A 249 3.18 18.69 2.27
CA LYS A 249 3.59 18.01 3.50
C LYS A 249 5.10 17.77 3.55
N MET A 250 5.68 17.29 2.45
CA MET A 250 7.13 17.07 2.37
C MET A 250 7.91 18.38 2.54
N GLU A 251 7.47 19.45 1.90
CA GLU A 251 8.07 20.78 2.02
C GLU A 251 7.96 21.33 3.44
N SER A 252 6.82 21.14 4.10
CA SER A 252 6.64 21.51 5.52
C SER A 252 7.61 20.74 6.44
N THR A 253 7.89 19.47 6.13
CA THR A 253 8.72 18.59 6.97
C THR A 253 10.22 18.78 6.73
N TYR A 254 10.63 18.92 5.47
CA TYR A 254 12.05 18.88 5.06
C TYR A 254 12.57 20.20 4.48
N GLY A 255 11.70 21.21 4.31
CA GLY A 255 12.01 22.43 3.58
C GLY A 255 11.79 22.30 2.07
N PRO A 256 11.91 23.41 1.32
CA PRO A 256 11.70 23.42 -0.12
C PRO A 256 12.72 22.52 -0.83
N ARG A 257 12.27 21.85 -1.90
CA ARG A 257 13.15 21.03 -2.73
C ARG A 257 14.20 21.94 -3.40
N PRO A 258 15.49 21.60 -3.35
CA PRO A 258 16.50 22.37 -4.06
C PRO A 258 16.26 22.29 -5.57
N ASP A 259 16.51 23.40 -6.27
CA ASP A 259 16.39 23.47 -7.73
C ASP A 259 17.25 22.38 -8.40
N PRO A 260 16.76 21.74 -9.47
CA PRO A 260 17.54 20.75 -10.19
C PRO A 260 18.84 21.38 -10.72
N VAL A 261 19.97 20.81 -10.32
CA VAL A 261 21.28 21.22 -10.84
C VAL A 261 21.29 20.93 -12.35
N PRO A 262 21.65 21.90 -13.21
CA PRO A 262 21.75 21.65 -14.65
C PRO A 262 22.69 20.46 -14.90
N PRO A 263 22.39 19.60 -15.88
CA PRO A 263 23.32 18.54 -16.25
C PRO A 263 24.68 19.15 -16.64
N PRO A 264 25.81 18.51 -16.32
CA PRO A 264 27.10 18.96 -16.78
C PRO A 264 27.10 19.01 -18.31
N GLY A 265 27.48 20.17 -18.87
CA GLY A 265 27.54 20.42 -20.31
C GLY A 265 28.72 19.77 -21.00
#